data_AF-F0SCT6-F1
#
_entry.id   AF-F0SCT6-F1
#
_cell.length_a   1.000
_cell.length_b   1.000
_cell.length_c   1.000
_cell.angle_alpha   90.00
_cell.angle_beta   90.00
_cell.angle_gamma   90.00
#
_symmetry.space_group_name_H-M   'P 1'
#
loop_
_entity.id
_entity.type
_entity.pdbx_description
1 polymer ?
#
loop_
_entity_poly.entity_id
_entity_poly.type
_entity_poly.pdbx_seq_one_letter_code
_entity_poly.pdbx_strand_id
1 'polypeptide(L)' 'MHESDTLDISKLKLIPVAEITIGQYIINLGSVIETERLQQHYNLIISRLNEKQVIKFTDDAVLAVI' A
#
# COMPACT_ATOMS: atom_id res chain seq x y z
N MET A 1 9.37 22.13 10.83
CA MET A 1 9.57 21.96 9.37
C MET A 1 9.02 20.59 9.02
N HIS A 2 7.90 20.50 8.31
CA HIS A 2 7.54 19.24 7.68
C HIS A 2 8.33 19.19 6.38
N GLU A 3 9.36 18.34 6.34
CA GLU A 3 9.95 17.94 5.07
C GLU A 3 8.81 17.35 4.24
N SER A 4 8.46 18.05 3.17
CA SER A 4 7.55 17.48 2.19
C SER A 4 8.36 16.44 1.45
N ASP A 5 8.21 15.17 1.82
CA ASP A 5 8.71 14.05 1.04
C ASP A 5 8.17 14.24 -0.39
N THR A 6 9.04 14.67 -1.28
CA THR A 6 8.69 14.93 -2.67
C THR A 6 8.55 13.57 -3.32
N LEU A 7 7.30 13.14 -3.48
CA LEU A 7 6.97 11.87 -4.12
C LEU A 7 7.38 11.93 -5.60
N ASP A 8 8.38 11.15 -5.98
CA ASP A 8 8.84 11.05 -7.37
C ASP A 8 7.83 10.25 -8.20
N ILE A 9 6.85 10.95 -8.77
CA ILE A 9 5.78 10.37 -9.59
C ILE A 9 6.29 9.62 -10.83
N SER A 10 7.54 9.83 -11.25
CA SER A 10 8.12 9.11 -12.39
C SER A 10 8.33 7.62 -12.11
N LYS A 11 8.35 7.22 -10.83
CA LYS A 11 8.47 5.83 -10.38
C LYS A 11 7.13 5.15 -10.12
N LEU A 12 6.02 5.85 -10.34
CA LEU A 12 4.70 5.32 -10.06
C LEU A 12 4.41 4.09 -10.92
N LYS A 13 4.01 3.01 -10.26
CA LYS A 13 3.59 1.77 -10.90
C LYS A 13 2.19 1.41 -10.45
N LEU A 14 1.41 0.87 -11.37
CA LEU A 14 0.14 0.24 -11.07
C LEU A 14 0.37 -1.26 -11.02
N ILE A 15 0.11 -1.89 -9.87
CA ILE A 15 0.25 -3.33 -9.71
C ILE A 15 -1.01 -3.93 -9.07
N PRO A 16 -1.38 -5.18 -9.41
CA PRO A 16 -2.45 -5.89 -8.72
C PRO A 16 -2.16 -6.01 -7.22
N VAL A 17 -3.20 -6.00 -6.39
CA VAL A 17 -3.04 -6.14 -4.93
C VAL A 17 -2.34 -7.45 -4.53
N ALA A 18 -2.47 -8.50 -5.35
CA ALA A 18 -1.80 -9.79 -5.18
C ALA A 18 -0.27 -9.72 -5.33
N GLU A 19 0.25 -8.69 -5.99
CA GLU A 19 1.69 -8.50 -6.23
C GLU A 19 2.34 -7.53 -5.22
N ILE A 20 1.55 -7.00 -4.28
CA ILE A 20 2.03 -6.09 -3.24
C ILE A 20 2.92 -6.84 -2.25
N THR A 21 4.09 -6.26 -1.96
CA THR A 21 5.04 -6.83 -1.00
C THR A 21 5.22 -5.93 0.22
N ILE A 22 5.54 -6.55 1.36
CA ILE A 22 5.93 -5.83 2.58
C ILE A 22 7.07 -4.84 2.26
N GLY A 23 6.96 -3.63 2.80
CA GLY A 23 7.91 -2.52 2.60
C GLY A 23 7.57 -1.59 1.45
N GLN A 24 6.69 -1.98 0.51
CA GLN A 24 6.24 -1.07 -0.55
C GLN A 24 5.40 0.08 0.02
N TYR A 25 5.53 1.26 -0.59
CA TYR A 25 4.72 2.41 -0.24
C TYR A 25 3.55 2.55 -1.22
N ILE A 26 2.32 2.45 -0.70
CA ILE A 26 1.11 2.64 -1.48
C ILE A 26 0.70 4.11 -1.40
N ILE A 27 0.51 4.73 -2.57
CA ILE A 27 0.13 6.13 -2.68
C ILE A 27 -1.17 6.40 -1.92
N ASN A 28 -1.21 7.50 -1.15
CA ASN A 28 -2.31 7.93 -0.29
C ASN A 28 -2.63 7.01 0.91
N LEU A 29 -1.92 5.89 1.07
CA LEU A 29 -2.14 4.95 2.17
C LEU A 29 -0.92 4.90 3.09
N GLY A 30 0.26 4.56 2.59
CA GLY A 30 1.47 4.44 3.40
C GLY A 30 2.26 3.16 3.11
N SER A 31 3.26 2.89 3.96
CA SER A 31 4.10 1.70 3.82
C SER A 31 3.37 0.44 4.27
N VAL A 32 3.41 -0.62 3.46
CA VAL A 32 2.89 -1.94 3.80
C VAL A 32 3.82 -2.59 4.81
N ILE A 33 3.26 -3.03 5.94
CA ILE A 33 4.00 -3.72 6.99
C ILE A 33 3.68 -5.21 7.02
N GLU A 34 2.46 -5.60 6.65
CA GLU A 34 2.02 -7.00 6.62
C GLU A 34 0.99 -7.18 5.48
N THR A 35 0.93 -8.38 4.92
CA THR A 35 -0.02 -8.76 3.87
C THR A 35 -0.69 -10.06 4.25
N GLU A 36 -2.01 -10.15 4.13
CA GLU A 36 -2.77 -11.36 4.41
C GLU A 36 -3.74 -11.65 3.25
N ARG A 37 -3.65 -12.88 2.74
CA ARG A 37 -4.51 -13.40 1.67
C ARG A 37 -5.61 -14.28 2.27
N LEU A 38 -6.85 -13.84 2.14
CA LEU A 38 -8.04 -14.58 2.55
C LEU A 38 -8.82 -15.08 1.32
N GLN A 39 -9.76 -16.00 1.50
CA GLN A 39 -10.45 -16.67 0.40
C GLN A 39 -11.15 -15.74 -0.61
N GLN A 40 -11.50 -14.52 -0.21
CA GLN A 40 -12.29 -13.57 -1.02
C GLN A 40 -11.72 -12.14 -1.05
N HIS A 41 -10.59 -11.90 -0.39
CA HIS A 41 -10.02 -10.55 -0.30
C HIS A 41 -8.55 -10.58 0.14
N TYR A 42 -7.90 -9.43 -0.01
CA TYR A 42 -6.61 -9.13 0.58
C TYR A 42 -6.77 -8.14 1.73
N ASN A 43 -6.11 -8.39 2.84
CA ASN A 43 -5.86 -7.40 3.87
C ASN A 43 -4.43 -6.89 3.71
N LEU A 44 -4.28 -5.60 3.49
CA LEU A 44 -3.01 -4.91 3.59
C LEU A 44 -2.97 -4.16 4.92
N ILE A 45 -1.98 -4.48 5.73
CA ILE A 45 -1.72 -3.76 6.96
C ILE A 45 -0.66 -2.72 6.63
N ILE A 46 -0.98 -1.45 6.84
CA ILE A 46 -0.13 -0.30 6.52
C ILE A 46 0.24 0.48 7.78
N SER A 47 1.36 1.19 7.72
CA SER A 47 1.70 2.24 8.67
C SER A 47 1.32 3.61 8.12
N ARG A 48 0.40 4.30 8.81
CA ARG A 48 -0.07 5.62 8.42
C ARG A 48 -0.41 6.44 9.66
N LEU A 49 0.00 7.70 9.69
CA LEU A 49 -0.24 8.63 10.82
C LEU A 49 0.22 8.05 12.17
N ASN A 50 1.35 7.34 12.18
CA ASN A 50 1.91 6.65 13.36
C ASN A 50 1.04 5.52 13.93
N GLU A 51 0.06 5.03 13.16
CA GLU A 51 -0.81 3.92 13.55
C GLU A 51 -0.71 2.77 12.54
N LYS A 52 -1.04 1.55 13.01
CA LYS A 52 -1.29 0.41 12.14
C LYS A 52 -2.74 0.46 11.66
N GLN A 53 -2.96 0.40 10.35
CA GLN A 53 -4.29 0.39 9.75
C GLN A 53 -4.45 -0.85 8.87
N VAL A 54 -5.61 -1.48 8.92
CA VAL A 54 -5.95 -2.62 8.05
C VAL A 54 -6.86 -2.11 6.94
N ILE A 55 -6.47 -2.33 5.68
CA ILE A 55 -7.28 -1.99 4.53
C ILE A 55 -7.57 -3.24 3.73
N LYS A 56 -8.86 -3.46 3.48
CA LYS A 56 -9.39 -4.60 2.75
C LYS A 56 -9.59 -4.25 1.28
N PHE A 57 -9.11 -5.13 0.41
CA PHE A 57 -9.23 -5.01 -1.04
C PHE A 57 -9.84 -6.27 -1.65
N THR A 58 -10.60 -6.10 -2.72
CA THR A 58 -11.01 -7.20 -3.58
C THR A 58 -9.84 -7.69 -4.42
N ASP A 59 -9.99 -8.89 -4.99
CA ASP A 59 -8.91 -9.57 -5.73
C ASP A 59 -8.51 -8.86 -7.03
N ASP A 60 -9.42 -8.08 -7.59
CA ASP A 60 -9.26 -7.29 -8.81
C ASP A 60 -8.71 -5.88 -8.55
N ALA A 61 -8.43 -5.53 -7.29
CA ALA A 61 -7.89 -4.21 -6.96
C ALA A 61 -6.50 -4.00 -7.57
N VAL A 62 -6.31 -2.83 -8.15
CA VAL A 62 -5.01 -2.35 -8.67
C VAL A 62 -4.61 -1.12 -7.87
N LEU A 63 -3.39 -1.12 -7.34
CA LEU A 63 -2.89 -0.08 -6.45
C LEU A 63 -1.71 0.66 -7.08
N ALA A 64 -1.64 1.97 -6.81
CA ALA A 64 -0.50 2.80 -7.18
C ALA A 64 0.58 2.71 -6.10
N VAL A 65 1.80 2.35 -6.49
CA VAL A 65 2.97 2.20 -5.62
C VAL A 65 4.18 2.94 -6.17
N ILE A 66 5.16 3.23 -5.29
CA ILE A 66 6.49 3.74 -5.62
C ILE A 66 7.59 2.90 -4.98
#